data_AF-E4TNI4-F1
#
_entry.id   AF-E4TNI4-F1
#
_cell.length_a   1.000
_cell.length_b   1.000
_cell.length_c   1.000
_cell.angle_alpha   90.00
_cell.angle_beta   90.00
_cell.angle_gamma   90.00
#
_symmetry.space_group_name_H-M   'P 1'
#
loop_
_entity.id
_entity.type
_entity.pdbx_description
1 polymer ?
#
loop_
_entity_poly.entity_id
_entity_poly.type
_entity_poly.pdbx_seq_one_letter_code
_entity_poly.pdbx_strand_id
1 'polypeptide(L)' 'MNTPLEELQMSSELLRFAEAHKLHSLSDMISIGTRNLEGLPGFNKRLLFEYLQLLEKHGLDEFMES' A
#
# COMPACT_ATOMS: atom_id res chain seq x y z
N MET A 1 2.57 12.98 0.66
CA MET A 1 3.23 12.60 1.92
C MET A 1 4.41 11.71 1.56
N ASN A 2 5.63 12.03 1.98
CA ASN A 2 6.84 11.27 1.62
C ASN A 2 7.26 10.34 2.76
N THR A 3 6.31 9.78 3.50
CA THR A 3 6.63 8.84 4.58
C THR A 3 7.18 7.56 3.94
N PRO A 4 8.44 7.19 4.23
CA PRO A 4 9.03 5.95 3.74
C PRO A 4 8.23 4.75 4.23
N LEU A 5 8.08 3.72 3.39
CA LEU A 5 7.33 2.53 3.76
C LEU A 5 7.96 1.78 4.95
N GLU A 6 9.26 1.95 5.19
CA GLU A 6 9.98 1.34 6.32
C GLU A 6 9.61 1.96 7.68
N GLU A 7 9.13 3.21 7.70
CA GLU A 7 8.66 3.87 8.92
C GLU A 7 7.20 3.51 9.24
N LEU A 8 6.47 3.04 8.23
CA LEU A 8 5.16 2.47 8.38
C LEU A 8 5.36 1.04 8.88
N GLN A 9 4.80 0.70 10.04
CA GLN A 9 4.93 -0.63 10.64
C GLN A 9 4.19 -1.72 9.83
N MET A 10 4.57 -1.91 8.57
CA MET A 10 4.00 -2.86 7.63
C MET A 10 4.63 -4.25 7.80
N SER A 11 3.95 -5.25 7.29
CA SER A 11 4.48 -6.60 7.18
C SER A 11 5.60 -6.66 6.15
N SER A 12 6.51 -7.62 6.36
CA SER A 12 7.60 -7.90 5.43
C SER A 12 7.11 -8.40 4.06
N GLU A 13 5.86 -8.82 3.92
CA GLU A 13 5.29 -9.21 2.63
C GLU A 13 4.84 -7.97 1.84
N LEU A 14 4.18 -7.00 2.50
CA LEU A 14 3.77 -5.76 1.85
C LEU A 14 4.99 -4.90 1.46
N LEU A 15 6.03 -4.88 2.29
CA LEU A 15 7.31 -4.25 1.96
C LEU A 15 7.97 -4.90 0.74
N ARG A 16 8.06 -6.24 0.70
CA ARG A 16 8.63 -6.96 -0.45
C ARG A 16 7.82 -6.75 -1.73
N PHE A 17 6.50 -6.68 -1.62
CA PHE A 17 5.65 -6.31 -2.74
C PHE A 17 5.97 -4.89 -3.23
N ALA A 18 6.04 -3.91 -2.33
CA ALA A 18 6.37 -2.54 -2.68
C ALA A 18 7.75 -2.42 -3.34
N GLU A 19 8.78 -3.09 -2.79
CA GLU A 19 10.12 -3.16 -3.38
C GLU A 19 10.10 -3.77 -4.79
N ALA A 20 9.38 -4.88 -4.99
CA ALA A 20 9.27 -5.56 -6.28
C ALA A 20 8.63 -4.67 -7.37
N HIS A 21 7.73 -3.78 -6.97
CA HIS A 21 7.04 -2.83 -7.86
C HIS A 21 7.64 -1.41 -7.83
N LYS A 22 8.80 -1.22 -7.18
CA LYS A 22 9.51 0.07 -7.04
C LYS A 22 8.64 1.17 -6.40
N LEU A 23 7.81 0.80 -5.44
CA LEU A 23 7.01 1.71 -4.63
C LEU A 23 7.83 2.05 -3.39
N HIS A 24 8.15 3.33 -3.20
CA HIS A 24 9.03 3.80 -2.14
C HIS A 24 8.27 4.52 -1.03
N SER A 25 7.04 4.92 -1.30
CA SER A 25 6.21 5.68 -0.37
C SER A 25 4.75 5.26 -0.44
N LEU A 26 4.01 5.61 0.61
CA LEU A 26 2.56 5.44 0.62
C LEU A 26 1.88 6.24 -0.50
N SER A 27 2.45 7.39 -0.87
CA SER A 27 1.95 8.20 -1.98
C SER A 27 2.02 7.47 -3.32
N ASP A 28 3.07 6.66 -3.55
CA ASP A 28 3.21 5.87 -4.77
C ASP A 28 2.08 4.84 -4.87
N MET A 29 1.82 4.13 -3.76
CA MET A 29 0.73 3.16 -3.67
C MET A 29 -0.64 3.83 -3.89
N ILE A 30 -0.90 4.97 -3.25
CA ILE A 30 -2.14 5.73 -3.42
C ILE A 30 -2.31 6.20 -4.87
N SER A 31 -1.25 6.66 -5.52
CA SER A 31 -1.31 7.14 -6.91
C SER A 31 -1.64 6.04 -7.92
N ILE A 32 -1.30 4.78 -7.61
CA ILE A 32 -1.70 3.63 -8.40
C ILE A 32 -3.19 3.35 -8.20
N GLY A 33 -3.69 3.52 -6.98
CA GLY A 33 -5.07 3.23 -6.59
C GLY A 33 -5.26 1.77 -6.20
N THR A 34 -6.16 1.54 -5.25
CA THR A 34 -6.41 0.23 -4.62
C THR A 34 -6.78 -0.83 -5.66
N ARG A 35 -7.63 -0.49 -6.64
CA ARG A 35 -8.06 -1.43 -7.68
C ARG A 35 -6.92 -1.89 -8.59
N ASN A 36 -5.98 -1.00 -8.88
CA ASN A 36 -4.85 -1.32 -9.74
C ASN A 36 -3.80 -2.14 -8.97
N LEU A 37 -3.63 -1.89 -7.66
CA LEU A 37 -2.81 -2.73 -6.80
C LEU A 37 -3.31 -4.18 -6.79
N GLU A 38 -4.62 -4.42 -6.70
CA GLU A 38 -5.22 -5.76 -6.81
C GLU A 38 -4.91 -6.49 -8.13
N GLY A 39 -4.66 -5.74 -9.20
CA GLY A 39 -4.25 -6.29 -10.48
C GLY A 39 -2.77 -6.67 -10.58
N LEU A 40 -1.93 -6.23 -9.63
CA LEU A 40 -0.49 -6.46 -9.69
C LEU A 40 -0.11 -7.88 -9.26
N PRO A 41 0.78 -8.56 -9.99
CA PRO A 41 1.30 -9.86 -9.59
C PRO A 41 1.88 -9.82 -8.17
N GLY A 42 1.40 -10.74 -7.33
CA GLY A 42 1.83 -10.85 -5.93
C GLY A 42 0.99 -10.03 -4.94
N PHE A 43 0.09 -9.15 -5.41
CA PHE A 43 -0.88 -8.50 -4.52
C PHE A 43 -2.04 -9.46 -4.25
N ASN A 44 -2.34 -9.70 -2.98
CA ASN A 44 -3.36 -10.65 -2.55
C ASN A 44 -4.32 -10.01 -1.54
N LYS A 45 -5.43 -10.68 -1.21
CA LYS A 45 -6.43 -10.16 -0.27
C LYS A 45 -5.87 -9.81 1.11
N ARG A 46 -4.80 -10.50 1.55
CA ARG A 46 -4.13 -10.22 2.82
C ARG A 46 -3.40 -8.89 2.76
N LEU A 47 -2.64 -8.65 1.68
CA LEU A 47 -1.95 -7.40 1.42
C LEU A 47 -2.92 -6.23 1.20
N LEU A 48 -4.04 -6.47 0.52
CA LEU A 48 -5.11 -5.49 0.40
C LEU A 48 -5.65 -5.06 1.76
N PHE A 49 -5.99 -6.01 2.62
CA PHE A 49 -6.49 -5.70 3.96
C PHE A 49 -5.48 -4.91 4.78
N GLU A 50 -4.21 -5.30 4.71
CA GLU A 50 -3.11 -4.61 5.40
C GLU A 50 -2.92 -3.17 4.88
N TYR A 51 -2.97 -2.98 3.56
CA TYR A 51 -2.92 -1.66 2.92
C TYR A 51 -4.10 -0.77 3.33
N LEU A 52 -5.32 -1.31 3.37
CA LEU A 52 -6.50 -0.57 3.80
C LEU A 52 -6.41 -0.16 5.28
N GLN A 53 -5.97 -1.06 6.17
CA GLN A 53 -5.74 -0.73 7.58
C GLN A 53 -4.69 0.37 7.75
N LEU A 54 -3.69 0.39 6.87
CA LEU A 54 -2.67 1.43 6.87
C LEU A 54 -3.22 2.76 6.39
N LEU A 55 -4.08 2.80 5.36
CA LEU A 55 -4.79 4.02 4.98
C LEU A 55 -5.65 4.56 6.14
N GLU A 56 -6.42 3.68 6.80
CA GLU A 56 -7.27 4.05 7.95
C GLU A 56 -6.47 4.64 9.10
N LYS A 57 -5.36 3.97 9.49
CA LYS A 57 -4.49 4.42 10.58
C LYS A 57 -3.89 5.80 10.35
N HIS A 58 -3.72 6.20 9.09
CA HIS A 58 -3.18 7.49 8.69
C HIS A 58 -4.26 8.52 8.32
N GLY A 59 -5.55 8.19 8.47
CA GLY A 59 -6.67 9.07 8.13
C GLY A 59 -6.81 9.33 6.62
N LEU A 60 -6.45 8.33 5.82
CA LEU A 60 -6.41 8.36 4.35
C LEU A 60 -7.54 7.52 3.75
N ASP A 61 -8.67 7.44 4.47
CA ASP A 61 -9.83 6.61 4.12
C ASP A 61 -10.42 6.96 2.75
N GLU A 62 -10.28 8.23 2.34
CA GLU A 62 -10.74 8.72 1.04
C GLU A 62 -10.09 8.00 -0.15
N PHE A 63 -8.92 7.37 0.05
CA PHE A 63 -8.20 6.65 -1.01
C PHE A 63 -8.56 5.16 -1.10
N MET A 64 -9.41 4.65 -0.21
CA MET A 64 -9.79 3.23 -0.22
C MET A 64 -10.59 2.82 -1.47
N GLU A 65 -11.37 3.73 -2.05
CA GLU A 65 -12.20 3.45 -3.23
C GLU A 65 -11.53 3.81 -4.59
N SER A 66 -10.26 4.23 -4.55
CA SER A 66 -9.49 4.70 -5.72
C SER A 66 -9.13 3.59 -6.72
#